data_AF-A0A434TME6-F1
#
_entry.id   AF-A0A434TME6-F1
#
_cell.length_a   1.000
_cell.length_b   1.000
_cell.length_c   1.000
_cell.angle_alpha   90.00
_cell.angle_beta   90.00
_cell.angle_gamma   90.00
#
_symmetry.space_group_name_H-M   'P 1'
#
loop_
_entity.id
_entity.type
_entity.pdbx_description
1 polymer ?
#
loop_
_entity_poly.entity_id
_entity_poly.type
_entity_poly.pdbx_seq_one_letter_code
_entity_poly.pdbx_strand_id
1 'polypeptide(L)'
;MSQGKIRSGMGGWTFEPWDTSFYPDKLAKAKQLHYASRQVPSIEVNGTYYSSFKEPTFVKWANDTPDGFVFSLKGNRFVTNRRVLGEAGESIMRFLGSGIVALGDKLGPILWQFAPTKKFDADDLEAFLKLLPDKQDGVPLRHALEVRHDSFIVPEFPALARKYNAAIVYADHAKYPAIADVTGDFVYARLQTGS
;
A
#
# COMPACT_ATOMS: atom_id res chain seq x y z
N MET A 1 4.37 12.05 -24.70
CA MET A 1 3.82 11.62 -23.40
C MET A 1 3.96 10.12 -23.32
N SER A 2 4.66 9.58 -22.32
CA SER A 2 4.66 8.14 -22.09
C SER A 2 3.25 7.72 -21.66
N GLN A 3 2.69 6.70 -22.29
CA GLN A 3 1.42 6.13 -21.85
C GLN A 3 1.68 5.26 -20.61
N GLY A 4 1.09 5.62 -19.47
CA GLY A 4 1.10 4.81 -18.26
C GLY A 4 -0.13 3.89 -18.20
N LYS A 5 0.01 2.71 -17.58
CA LYS A 5 -1.13 1.80 -17.33
C LYS A 5 -1.86 2.21 -16.04
N ILE A 6 -3.09 2.71 -16.17
CA ILE A 6 -3.96 3.01 -15.03
C ILE A 6 -4.60 1.72 -14.51
N ARG A 7 -4.55 1.51 -13.19
CA ARG A 7 -5.28 0.44 -12.50
C ARG A 7 -6.19 1.08 -11.46
N SER A 8 -7.50 1.01 -11.70
CA SER A 8 -8.50 1.38 -10.69
C SER A 8 -8.96 0.14 -9.96
N GLY A 9 -9.13 0.22 -8.65
CA GLY A 9 -9.30 -0.93 -7.78
C GLY A 9 -10.10 -0.63 -6.52
N MET A 10 -10.06 -1.56 -5.58
CA MET A 10 -10.81 -1.47 -4.32
C MET A 10 -9.93 -1.78 -3.10
N GLY A 11 -10.33 -1.23 -1.95
CA GLY A 11 -9.64 -1.40 -0.66
C GLY A 11 -10.12 -2.63 0.10
N GLY A 12 -9.76 -3.83 -0.35
CA GLY A 12 -10.17 -5.10 0.24
C GLY A 12 -11.29 -5.80 -0.54
N TRP A 13 -11.64 -7.03 -0.13
CA TRP A 13 -12.62 -7.88 -0.84
C TRP A 13 -13.48 -8.74 0.09
N THR A 14 -13.50 -8.46 1.39
CA THR A 14 -14.29 -9.23 2.34
C THR A 14 -15.12 -8.29 3.20
N PHE A 15 -16.26 -7.89 2.66
CA PHE A 15 -17.22 -6.99 3.31
C PHE A 15 -18.61 -7.59 3.24
N GLU A 16 -19.28 -7.75 4.38
CA GLU A 16 -20.63 -8.32 4.45
C GLU A 16 -21.65 -7.58 3.56
N PRO A 17 -21.66 -6.23 3.47
CA PRO A 17 -22.58 -5.53 2.56
C PRO A 17 -22.40 -5.86 1.07
N TRP A 18 -21.26 -6.45 0.68
CA TRP A 18 -20.98 -6.83 -0.71
C TRP A 18 -21.54 -8.20 -1.08
N ASP A 19 -21.96 -9.00 -0.10
CA ASP A 19 -22.50 -10.34 -0.35
C ASP A 19 -23.81 -10.32 -1.16
N THR A 20 -24.50 -9.17 -1.21
CA THR A 20 -25.75 -8.98 -1.94
C THR A 20 -25.69 -7.87 -2.99
N SER A 21 -24.62 -7.07 -3.03
CA SER A 21 -24.50 -5.90 -3.93
C SER A 21 -23.42 -6.04 -5.00
N PHE A 22 -22.41 -6.87 -4.76
CA PHE A 22 -21.26 -7.03 -5.66
C PHE A 22 -20.98 -8.50 -6.00
N TYR A 23 -21.14 -9.40 -5.02
CA TYR A 23 -20.92 -10.82 -5.22
C TYR A 23 -22.18 -11.53 -5.75
N PRO A 24 -22.03 -12.60 -6.53
CA PRO A 24 -23.13 -13.48 -6.89
C PRO A 24 -23.75 -14.12 -5.63
N ASP A 25 -25.06 -14.39 -5.71
CA ASP A 25 -25.80 -15.03 -4.63
C ASP A 25 -25.10 -16.29 -4.11
N LYS A 26 -24.96 -16.37 -2.78
CA LYS A 26 -24.37 -17.50 -2.07
C LYS A 26 -22.90 -17.79 -2.44
N LEU A 27 -22.17 -16.82 -2.99
CA LEU A 27 -20.73 -16.99 -3.23
C LEU A 27 -20.00 -17.20 -1.90
N ALA A 28 -19.32 -18.34 -1.76
CA ALA A 28 -18.51 -18.62 -0.57
C ALA A 28 -17.38 -17.58 -0.40
N LYS A 29 -17.14 -17.13 0.84
CA LYS A 29 -16.07 -16.17 1.17
C LYS A 29 -14.70 -16.54 0.59
N ALA A 30 -14.37 -17.84 0.60
CA ALA A 30 -13.12 -18.36 0.05
C ALA A 30 -12.94 -18.13 -1.47
N LYS A 31 -14.02 -17.85 -2.21
CA LYS A 31 -14.02 -17.55 -3.65
C LYS A 31 -14.18 -16.05 -3.95
N GLN A 32 -14.29 -15.19 -2.93
CA GLN A 32 -14.50 -13.76 -3.15
C GLN A 32 -13.29 -13.07 -3.78
N LEU A 33 -12.06 -13.48 -3.44
CA LEU A 33 -10.87 -12.97 -4.12
C LEU A 33 -10.88 -13.35 -5.60
N HIS A 34 -11.11 -14.63 -5.89
CA HIS A 34 -11.24 -15.13 -7.25
C HIS A 34 -12.20 -14.25 -8.05
N TYR A 35 -13.42 -14.04 -7.56
CA TYR A 35 -14.42 -13.23 -8.25
C TYR A 35 -13.99 -11.76 -8.38
N ALA A 36 -13.62 -11.11 -7.27
CA ALA A 36 -13.32 -9.67 -7.25
C ALA A 36 -12.16 -9.29 -8.17
N SER A 37 -11.11 -10.12 -8.21
CA SER A 37 -9.94 -9.90 -9.06
C SER A 37 -10.18 -10.03 -10.57
N ARG A 38 -11.36 -10.52 -10.99
CA ARG A 38 -11.80 -10.45 -12.40
C ARG A 38 -12.64 -9.22 -12.71
N GLN A 39 -13.11 -8.50 -11.69
CA GLN A 39 -13.89 -7.26 -11.86
C GLN A 39 -13.00 -6.02 -11.86
N VAL A 40 -11.85 -6.08 -11.19
CA VAL A 40 -10.89 -4.97 -11.11
C VAL A 40 -9.46 -5.44 -11.37
N PRO A 41 -8.60 -4.60 -11.97
CA PRO A 41 -7.19 -4.93 -12.21
C PRO A 41 -6.30 -4.84 -10.97
N SER A 42 -6.80 -4.32 -9.84
CA SER A 42 -6.01 -4.17 -8.62
C SER A 42 -6.87 -4.15 -7.35
N ILE A 43 -6.32 -4.66 -6.25
CA ILE A 43 -6.92 -4.61 -4.91
C ILE A 43 -5.84 -4.23 -3.89
N GLU A 44 -6.17 -3.30 -3.00
CA GLU A 44 -5.36 -2.98 -1.82
C GLU A 44 -5.70 -3.93 -0.66
N VAL A 45 -4.71 -4.68 -0.19
CA VAL A 45 -4.83 -5.56 0.96
C VAL A 45 -4.66 -4.74 2.25
N ASN A 46 -5.75 -4.52 2.96
CA ASN A 46 -5.74 -3.84 4.26
C ASN A 46 -5.47 -4.79 5.44
N GLY A 47 -5.72 -6.09 5.30
CA GLY A 47 -5.55 -7.06 6.39
C GLY A 47 -4.13 -7.13 6.95
N THR A 48 -3.12 -6.86 6.11
CA THR A 48 -1.69 -6.83 6.48
C THR A 48 -1.34 -5.75 7.50
N TYR A 49 -2.16 -4.69 7.57
CA TYR A 49 -2.03 -3.64 8.59
C TYR A 49 -2.23 -4.20 10.01
N TYR A 50 -3.16 -5.15 10.18
CA TYR A 50 -3.55 -5.71 11.48
C TYR A 50 -2.85 -7.02 11.81
N SER A 51 -2.54 -7.84 10.81
CA SER A 51 -2.01 -9.19 11.00
C SER A 51 -0.86 -9.49 10.04
N SER A 52 0.14 -10.21 10.53
CA SER A 52 1.14 -10.82 9.66
C SER A 52 0.55 -12.09 9.06
N PHE A 53 0.46 -12.13 7.72
CA PHE A 53 0.21 -13.37 7.00
C PHE A 53 1.52 -14.14 6.83
N LYS A 54 1.41 -15.39 6.41
CA LYS A 54 2.57 -16.23 6.04
C LYS A 54 2.59 -16.43 4.54
N GLU A 55 3.76 -16.72 4.00
CA GLU A 55 4.02 -17.00 2.58
C GLU A 55 2.94 -17.84 1.87
N PRO A 56 2.41 -18.95 2.42
CA PRO A 56 1.37 -19.73 1.73
C PRO A 56 0.09 -18.95 1.42
N THR A 57 -0.20 -17.90 2.19
CA THR A 57 -1.34 -17.00 1.92
C THR A 57 -1.10 -16.16 0.68
N PHE A 58 0.10 -15.60 0.55
CA PHE A 58 0.51 -14.80 -0.60
C PHE A 58 0.59 -15.66 -1.87
N VAL A 59 1.13 -16.88 -1.77
CA VAL A 59 1.11 -17.87 -2.86
C VAL A 59 -0.32 -18.17 -3.32
N LYS A 60 -1.23 -18.40 -2.36
CA LYS A 60 -2.65 -18.64 -2.68
C LYS A 60 -3.27 -17.44 -3.40
N TRP A 61 -3.02 -16.22 -2.94
CA TRP A 61 -3.53 -15.00 -3.59
C TRP A 61 -2.94 -14.80 -5.00
N ALA A 62 -1.65 -15.06 -5.16
CA ALA A 62 -0.98 -14.99 -6.46
C ALA A 62 -1.63 -15.97 -7.45
N ASN A 63 -1.86 -17.21 -7.04
CA ASN A 63 -2.46 -18.24 -7.90
C ASN A 63 -3.96 -18.02 -8.15
N ASP A 64 -4.69 -17.44 -7.20
CA ASP A 64 -6.13 -17.25 -7.35
C ASP A 64 -6.47 -16.07 -8.25
N THR A 65 -5.55 -15.14 -8.54
CA THR A 65 -5.81 -13.92 -9.34
C THR A 65 -5.31 -13.99 -10.79
N PRO A 66 -5.88 -13.26 -11.76
CA PRO A 66 -5.45 -13.31 -13.17
C PRO A 66 -4.04 -12.76 -13.40
N ASP A 67 -3.47 -13.05 -14.56
CA ASP A 67 -2.21 -12.42 -14.99
C ASP A 67 -2.38 -10.91 -15.19
N GLY A 68 -1.33 -10.15 -14.84
CA GLY A 68 -1.34 -8.69 -14.91
C GLY A 68 -2.15 -7.97 -13.82
N PHE A 69 -2.86 -8.73 -12.97
CA PHE A 69 -3.49 -8.24 -11.73
C PHE A 69 -2.41 -7.83 -10.72
N VAL A 70 -2.68 -6.78 -9.93
CA VAL A 70 -1.70 -6.25 -8.96
C VAL A 70 -2.35 -6.02 -7.60
N PHE A 71 -1.71 -6.50 -6.55
CA PHE A 71 -2.04 -6.15 -5.17
C PHE A 71 -1.22 -4.96 -4.70
N SER A 72 -1.81 -3.98 -4.03
CA SER A 72 -1.05 -3.15 -3.09
C SER A 72 -1.18 -3.70 -1.69
N LEU A 73 -0.13 -3.62 -0.87
CA LEU A 73 -0.15 -4.12 0.49
C LEU A 73 -0.05 -2.96 1.47
N LYS A 74 -1.00 -2.85 2.41
CA LYS A 74 -0.86 -1.87 3.50
C LYS A 74 0.19 -2.36 4.49
N GLY A 75 1.21 -1.56 4.72
CA GLY A 75 2.26 -1.82 5.69
C GLY A 75 1.70 -2.07 7.08
N ASN A 76 2.39 -2.88 7.88
CA ASN A 76 1.90 -3.26 9.20
C ASN A 76 1.86 -2.06 10.15
N ARG A 77 0.83 -1.99 11.01
CA ARG A 77 0.66 -0.89 11.99
C ARG A 77 1.86 -0.69 12.92
N PHE A 78 2.63 -1.75 13.21
CA PHE A 78 3.85 -1.66 14.04
C PHE A 78 4.99 -0.90 13.35
N VAL A 79 4.90 -0.69 12.04
CA VAL A 79 5.80 0.16 11.26
C VAL A 79 5.32 1.61 11.34
N THR A 80 4.07 1.87 10.94
CA THR A 80 3.61 3.24 10.64
C THR A 80 3.05 4.02 11.83
N ASN A 81 2.71 3.37 12.94
CA ASN A 81 2.21 4.04 14.15
C ASN A 81 3.33 4.38 15.16
N ARG A 82 4.61 4.23 14.78
CA ARG A 82 5.72 4.52 15.68
C ARG A 82 5.85 6.01 15.96
N ARG A 83 6.28 6.31 17.19
CA ARG A 83 6.63 7.69 17.59
C ARG A 83 7.85 8.21 16.82
N VAL A 84 8.85 7.35 16.59
CA VAL A 84 10.03 7.62 15.77
C VAL A 84 10.03 6.60 14.63
N LEU A 85 9.87 7.07 13.40
CA LEU A 85 9.78 6.20 12.22
C LEU A 85 11.12 5.53 11.90
N GLY A 86 12.24 6.20 12.16
CA GLY A 86 13.59 5.64 11.99
C GLY A 86 13.88 4.41 12.85
N GLU A 87 13.06 4.12 13.87
CA GLU A 87 13.17 2.91 14.70
C GLU A 87 12.33 1.73 14.18
N ALA A 88 11.73 1.86 12.99
CA ALA A 88 10.83 0.84 12.44
C ALA A 88 11.54 -0.39 11.85
N GLY A 89 12.88 -0.41 11.80
CA GLY A 89 13.67 -1.40 11.05
C GLY A 89 13.27 -2.85 11.29
N GLU A 90 13.18 -3.27 12.56
CA GLU A 90 12.77 -4.64 12.90
C GLU A 90 11.35 -4.97 12.42
N SER A 91 10.42 -4.01 12.55
CA SER A 91 9.03 -4.19 12.11
C SER A 91 8.90 -4.22 10.59
N ILE A 92 9.74 -3.46 9.87
CA ILE A 92 9.85 -3.51 8.41
C ILE A 92 10.38 -4.88 8.00
N MET A 93 11.52 -5.32 8.56
CA MET A 93 12.11 -6.63 8.24
C MET A 93 11.13 -7.78 8.49
N ARG A 94 10.39 -7.74 9.61
CA ARG A 94 9.36 -8.75 9.89
C ARG A 94 8.21 -8.73 8.88
N PHE A 95 7.78 -7.55 8.44
CA PHE A 95 6.72 -7.43 7.44
C PHE A 95 7.19 -7.93 6.07
N LEU A 96 8.34 -7.46 5.59
CA LEU A 96 8.89 -7.85 4.29
C LEU A 96 9.29 -9.34 4.26
N GLY A 97 9.83 -9.86 5.37
CA GLY A 97 10.14 -11.28 5.56
C GLY A 97 8.93 -12.19 5.80
N SER A 98 7.70 -11.67 5.76
CA SER A 98 6.48 -12.49 5.94
C SER A 98 6.10 -13.33 4.71
N GLY A 99 6.85 -13.18 3.62
CA GLY A 99 6.63 -13.87 2.34
C GLY A 99 5.86 -13.05 1.30
N ILE A 100 5.85 -11.71 1.42
CA ILE A 100 5.12 -10.84 0.48
C ILE A 100 5.63 -10.98 -0.96
N VAL A 101 6.91 -11.33 -1.13
CA VAL A 101 7.56 -11.53 -2.44
C VAL A 101 6.98 -12.72 -3.20
N ALA A 102 6.24 -13.63 -2.54
CA ALA A 102 5.53 -14.73 -3.19
C ALA A 102 4.37 -14.24 -4.10
N LEU A 103 4.01 -12.96 -4.03
CA LEU A 103 3.12 -12.34 -5.02
C LEU A 103 3.81 -12.12 -6.39
N GLY A 104 5.14 -12.15 -6.46
CA GLY A 104 5.91 -11.98 -7.70
C GLY A 104 5.53 -10.70 -8.44
N ASP A 105 5.25 -10.82 -9.74
CA ASP A 105 4.83 -9.70 -10.60
C ASP A 105 3.49 -9.05 -10.18
N LYS A 106 2.72 -9.73 -9.32
CA LYS A 106 1.47 -9.21 -8.74
C LYS A 106 1.73 -8.38 -7.48
N LEU A 107 2.97 -8.28 -7.00
CA LEU A 107 3.35 -7.35 -5.94
C LEU A 107 3.43 -5.91 -6.48
N GLY A 108 2.41 -5.14 -6.12
CA GLY A 108 2.32 -3.72 -6.37
C GLY A 108 3.02 -2.90 -5.28
N PRO A 109 2.56 -1.65 -5.08
CA PRO A 109 3.10 -0.78 -4.04
C PRO A 109 2.81 -1.29 -2.63
N ILE A 110 3.76 -1.07 -1.73
CA ILE A 110 3.58 -1.14 -0.29
C ILE A 110 3.15 0.24 0.20
N LEU A 111 1.94 0.33 0.74
CA LEU A 111 1.37 1.55 1.31
C LEU A 111 1.82 1.74 2.76
N TRP A 112 2.63 2.76 3.00
CA TRP A 112 3.01 3.25 4.32
C TRP A 112 2.10 4.41 4.71
N GLN A 113 0.95 4.07 5.29
CA GLN A 113 0.00 5.06 5.81
C GLN A 113 0.34 5.42 7.25
N PHE A 114 0.77 6.67 7.47
CA PHE A 114 1.10 7.18 8.80
C PHE A 114 -0.14 7.64 9.58
N ALA A 115 -0.02 7.63 10.91
CA ALA A 115 -1.07 8.15 11.77
C ALA A 115 -1.31 9.66 11.53
N PRO A 116 -2.55 10.17 11.66
CA PRO A 116 -2.83 11.61 11.52
C PRO A 116 -2.07 12.51 12.50
N THR A 117 -1.60 11.96 13.62
CA THR A 117 -0.81 12.68 14.62
C THR A 117 0.67 12.77 14.26
N LYS A 118 1.12 12.06 13.22
CA LYS A 118 2.50 12.13 12.75
C LYS A 118 2.74 13.47 12.08
N LYS A 119 3.62 14.28 12.65
CA LYS A 119 4.11 15.50 12.02
C LYS A 119 5.35 15.18 11.18
N PHE A 120 5.50 15.90 10.07
CA PHE A 120 6.73 15.93 9.30
C PHE A 120 7.91 16.32 10.19
N ASP A 121 8.93 15.47 10.14
CA ASP A 121 10.27 15.65 10.67
C ASP A 121 11.18 15.05 9.59
N ALA A 122 12.01 15.89 8.98
CA ALA A 122 12.79 15.49 7.81
C ALA A 122 13.82 14.41 8.16
N ASP A 123 14.43 14.48 9.35
CA ASP A 123 15.45 13.54 9.78
C ASP A 123 14.81 12.18 10.14
N ASP A 124 13.68 12.19 10.86
CA ASP A 124 12.96 10.96 11.20
C ASP A 124 12.40 10.26 9.95
N LEU A 125 11.81 11.03 9.01
CA LEU A 125 11.31 10.47 7.77
C LEU A 125 12.45 9.95 6.89
N GLU A 126 13.57 10.66 6.79
CA GLU A 126 14.72 10.17 6.03
C GLU A 126 15.30 8.89 6.63
N ALA A 127 15.41 8.83 7.96
CA ALA A 127 15.83 7.62 8.66
C ALA A 127 14.91 6.45 8.33
N PHE A 128 13.59 6.66 8.27
CA PHE A 128 12.63 5.64 7.83
C PHE A 128 12.84 5.22 6.37
N LEU A 129 13.01 6.17 5.45
CA LEU A 129 13.19 5.87 4.02
C LEU A 129 14.47 5.06 3.75
N LYS A 130 15.55 5.32 4.51
CA LYS A 130 16.80 4.54 4.45
C LYS A 130 16.62 3.06 4.85
N LEU A 131 15.55 2.71 5.56
CA LEU A 131 15.24 1.33 5.95
C LEU A 131 14.46 0.56 4.87
N LEU A 132 13.95 1.24 3.85
CA LEU A 132 13.13 0.64 2.81
C LEU A 132 14.02 0.10 1.68
N PRO A 133 14.03 -1.21 1.44
CA PRO A 133 14.85 -1.79 0.38
C PRO A 133 14.14 -1.69 -0.98
N ASP A 134 14.88 -1.38 -2.05
CA ASP A 134 14.33 -1.29 -3.41
C ASP A 134 13.91 -2.66 -3.99
N LYS A 135 14.40 -3.76 -3.41
CA LYS A 135 14.10 -5.13 -3.84
C LYS A 135 14.30 -6.13 -2.70
N GLN A 136 13.58 -7.25 -2.77
CA GLN A 136 13.81 -8.42 -1.92
C GLN A 136 13.60 -9.68 -2.76
N ASP A 137 14.52 -10.65 -2.65
CA ASP A 137 14.44 -11.94 -3.36
C ASP A 137 14.22 -11.81 -4.87
N GLY A 138 14.80 -10.76 -5.47
CA GLY A 138 14.66 -10.44 -6.90
C GLY A 138 13.38 -9.69 -7.29
N VAL A 139 12.43 -9.52 -6.38
CA VAL A 139 11.18 -8.78 -6.60
C VAL A 139 11.39 -7.30 -6.25
N PRO A 140 11.13 -6.34 -7.17
CA PRO A 140 11.16 -4.92 -6.88
C PRO A 140 10.11 -4.54 -5.84
N LEU A 141 10.50 -3.71 -4.87
CA LEU A 141 9.59 -3.17 -3.86
C LEU A 141 9.35 -1.69 -4.15
N ARG A 142 8.08 -1.36 -4.39
CA ARG A 142 7.65 0.03 -4.62
C ARG A 142 7.01 0.56 -3.36
N HIS A 143 7.40 1.75 -2.92
CA HIS A 143 6.94 2.32 -1.66
C HIS A 143 6.04 3.52 -1.92
N ALA A 144 4.91 3.57 -1.23
CA ALA A 144 3.96 4.68 -1.28
C ALA A 144 3.76 5.26 0.11
N LEU A 145 3.88 6.57 0.27
CA LEU A 145 3.74 7.28 1.54
C LEU A 145 2.39 7.97 1.58
N GLU A 146 1.52 7.59 2.52
CA GLU A 146 0.31 8.37 2.82
C GLU A 146 0.49 9.14 4.12
N VAL A 147 0.44 10.45 4.00
CA VAL A 147 0.50 11.41 5.11
C VAL A 147 -0.88 12.02 5.34
N ARG A 148 -1.18 12.36 6.58
CA ARG A 148 -2.50 12.83 7.01
C ARG A 148 -2.46 14.12 7.84
N HIS A 149 -1.32 14.81 7.84
CA HIS A 149 -1.06 15.99 8.65
C HIS A 149 -0.46 17.12 7.81
N ASP A 150 -0.96 18.35 7.98
CA ASP A 150 -0.60 19.50 7.14
C ASP A 150 0.85 19.94 7.24
N SER A 151 1.57 19.53 8.30
CA SER A 151 3.00 19.84 8.40
C SER A 151 3.86 19.18 7.32
N PHE A 152 3.30 18.24 6.54
CA PHE A 152 3.94 17.70 5.34
C PHE A 152 3.76 18.58 4.09
N ILE A 153 2.95 19.65 4.15
CA ILE A 153 2.75 20.61 3.05
C ILE A 153 3.93 21.61 3.03
N VAL A 154 5.11 21.10 2.74
CA VAL A 154 6.36 21.84 2.66
C VAL A 154 7.22 21.25 1.53
N PRO A 155 8.06 22.04 0.83
CA PRO A 155 8.82 21.55 -0.33
C PRO A 155 9.83 20.45 -0.01
N GLU A 156 10.28 20.35 1.25
CA GLU A 156 11.25 19.36 1.73
C GLU A 156 10.69 17.95 1.67
N PHE A 157 9.40 17.75 1.93
CA PHE A 157 8.78 16.43 1.91
C PHE A 157 8.81 15.77 0.53
N PRO A 158 8.29 16.38 -0.55
CA PRO A 158 8.37 15.80 -1.89
C PRO A 158 9.79 15.75 -2.43
N ALA A 159 10.69 16.68 -2.03
CA ALA A 159 12.11 16.57 -2.36
C ALA A 159 12.74 15.32 -1.75
N LEU A 160 12.44 15.04 -0.48
CA LEU A 160 12.92 13.85 0.20
C LEU A 160 12.30 12.56 -0.37
N ALA A 161 11.00 12.54 -0.66
CA ALA A 161 10.34 11.40 -1.28
C ALA A 161 10.94 11.06 -2.66
N ARG A 162 11.27 12.08 -3.49
CA ARG A 162 11.97 11.90 -4.78
C ARG A 162 13.35 11.27 -4.63
N LYS A 163 14.11 11.70 -3.62
CA LYS A 163 15.46 11.17 -3.34
C LYS A 163 15.46 9.65 -3.13
N TYR A 164 14.38 9.09 -2.59
CA TYR A 164 14.23 7.66 -2.30
C TYR A 164 13.24 6.94 -3.22
N ASN A 165 12.84 7.56 -4.35
CA ASN A 165 11.86 6.99 -5.29
C ASN A 165 10.56 6.49 -4.62
N ALA A 166 10.13 7.19 -3.56
CA ALA A 166 8.91 6.85 -2.83
C ALA A 166 7.75 7.70 -3.37
N ALA A 167 6.68 7.07 -3.84
CA ALA A 167 5.52 7.78 -4.34
C ALA A 167 4.72 8.40 -3.18
N ILE A 168 4.41 9.69 -3.25
CA ILE A 168 3.42 10.30 -2.37
C ILE A 168 2.03 9.84 -2.82
N VAL A 169 1.24 9.37 -1.87
CA VAL A 169 -0.16 9.02 -2.13
C VAL A 169 -0.98 10.29 -2.22
N TYR A 170 -1.63 10.50 -3.36
CA TYR A 170 -2.69 11.49 -3.49
C TYR A 170 -3.92 10.98 -2.75
N ALA A 171 -4.14 11.48 -1.54
CA ALA A 171 -5.31 11.15 -0.72
C ALA A 171 -6.44 12.13 -1.02
N ASP A 172 -7.42 11.71 -1.81
CA ASP A 172 -8.68 12.44 -1.95
C ASP A 172 -9.56 12.16 -0.73
N HIS A 173 -9.55 13.09 0.20
CA HIS A 173 -10.26 13.01 1.48
C HIS A 173 -10.54 14.41 2.00
N ALA A 174 -11.68 14.60 2.67
CA ALA A 174 -12.13 15.92 3.12
C ALA A 174 -11.19 16.66 4.09
N LYS A 175 -10.27 15.94 4.76
CA LYS A 175 -9.37 16.48 5.80
C LYS A 175 -7.88 16.23 5.59
N TYR A 176 -7.51 15.37 4.63
CA TYR A 176 -6.10 15.00 4.47
C TYR A 176 -5.46 15.87 3.38
N PRO A 177 -4.16 16.19 3.50
CA PRO A 177 -3.50 17.03 2.52
C PRO A 177 -3.44 16.32 1.16
N ALA A 178 -4.01 16.96 0.14
CA ALA A 178 -4.01 16.48 -1.23
C ALA A 178 -2.69 16.87 -1.94
N ILE A 179 -1.60 16.16 -1.62
CA ILE A 179 -0.27 16.41 -2.18
C ILE A 179 -0.16 15.69 -3.53
N ALA A 180 -0.09 16.46 -4.62
CA ALA A 180 -0.10 15.95 -6.00
C ALA A 180 1.30 15.85 -6.65
N ASP A 181 2.37 16.10 -5.88
CA ASP A 181 3.75 15.93 -6.33
C ASP A 181 4.00 14.50 -6.82
N VAL A 182 4.45 14.37 -8.07
CA VAL A 182 4.98 13.10 -8.59
C VAL A 182 6.39 12.91 -8.05
N THR A 183 6.57 11.88 -7.23
CA THR A 183 7.84 11.63 -6.51
C THR A 183 8.44 10.26 -6.72
N GLY A 184 7.72 9.32 -7.33
CA GLY A 184 8.23 8.01 -7.71
C GLY A 184 8.02 7.73 -9.20
N ASP A 185 8.40 6.53 -9.63
CA ASP A 185 8.15 6.02 -10.98
C ASP A 185 6.69 5.59 -11.23
N PHE A 186 5.82 5.77 -10.24
CA PHE A 186 4.37 5.54 -10.31
C PHE A 186 3.59 6.59 -9.51
N VAL A 187 2.29 6.67 -9.80
CA VAL A 187 1.31 7.48 -9.03
C VAL A 187 0.37 6.55 -8.28
N TYR A 188 0.08 6.89 -7.02
CA TYR A 188 -0.92 6.20 -6.21
C TYR A 188 -1.95 7.22 -5.73
N ALA A 189 -3.19 7.08 -6.16
CA ALA A 189 -4.32 7.85 -5.64
C ALA A 189 -5.24 6.96 -4.79
N ARG A 190 -5.75 7.50 -3.68
CA ARG A 190 -6.75 6.83 -2.84
C ARG A 190 -7.93 7.77 -2.63
N LEU A 191 -9.11 7.31 -3.04
CA LEU A 191 -10.38 8.01 -2.83
C LEU A 191 -10.99 7.52 -1.52
N GLN A 192 -11.07 8.40 -0.52
CA GLN A 192 -11.41 8.02 0.85
C GLN A 192 -12.58 8.87 1.36
N THR A 193 -13.61 8.19 1.86
CA THR A 193 -14.77 8.81 2.53
C THR A 193 -14.85 8.45 4.02
N GLY A 194 -14.04 7.48 4.47
CA GLY A 194 -13.93 7.06 5.87
C GLY A 194 -12.80 7.77 6.61
N SER A 195 -12.88 7.76 7.94
CA SER A 195 -11.84 8.24 8.86
C SER A 195 -10.53 7.46 8.74
#